data_AF-A0A1Y3W2X5-F1
#
_entry.id   AF-A0A1Y3W2X5-F1
#
_cell.length_a   1.000
_cell.length_b   1.000
_cell.length_c   1.000
_cell.angle_alpha   90.00
_cell.angle_beta   90.00
_cell.angle_gamma   90.00
#
_symmetry.space_group_name_H-M   'P 1'
#
loop_
_entity.id
_entity.type
_entity.pdbx_description
1 polymer ?
#
loop_
_entity_poly.entity_id
_entity_poly.type
_entity_poly.pdbx_seq_one_letter_code
_entity_poly.pdbx_strand_id
1 'polypeptide(L)'
;MRKIKRKRKIQNKKRQTARSEDFIMKPSVDWCFKELMRNPKTRKGFIAVLLQVKPEEIDETILLENELPKEAEEEKKGILDVHVCLADGVQIDIEMQVFYVEYWDERLLFCLSKMYAGQIKAGESYRILKKCIQVSVLNFERFPDDDFCYRTVHFWDEMAGKKYTD
;
A
#
# COMPACT_ATOMS: atom_id res chain seq x y z
N MET A 1 48.61 32.94 -12.55
CA MET A 1 49.09 32.64 -11.18
C MET A 1 47.94 32.74 -10.19
N ARG A 2 47.85 31.75 -9.29
CA ARG A 2 47.15 31.71 -7.99
C ARG A 2 45.61 31.64 -7.95
N LYS A 3 45.16 30.38 -7.91
CA LYS A 3 43.90 29.87 -7.33
C LYS A 3 43.70 30.37 -5.89
N ILE A 4 42.49 30.78 -5.52
CA ILE A 4 42.01 30.71 -4.13
C ILE A 4 40.59 30.14 -4.12
N LYS A 5 40.50 28.83 -3.87
CA LYS A 5 39.29 28.11 -3.50
C LYS A 5 38.86 28.55 -2.09
N ARG A 6 37.72 29.23 -1.95
CA ARG A 6 37.07 29.40 -0.63
C ARG A 6 36.16 28.20 -0.35
N LYS A 7 36.71 27.22 0.36
CA LYS A 7 35.96 26.17 1.05
C LYS A 7 35.00 26.83 2.06
N ARG A 8 33.69 26.80 1.82
CA ARG A 8 32.71 27.06 2.89
C ARG A 8 32.57 25.77 3.69
N LYS A 9 32.92 25.86 4.97
CA LYS A 9 32.82 24.80 5.98
C LYS A 9 31.36 24.36 6.10
N ILE A 10 31.13 23.07 5.88
CA ILE A 10 29.92 22.36 6.30
C ILE A 10 29.89 22.42 7.83
N GLN A 11 28.96 23.18 8.38
CA GLN A 11 28.72 23.19 9.81
C GLN A 11 27.65 22.13 10.09
N ASN A 12 28.14 20.91 10.38
CA ASN A 12 27.35 19.83 10.98
C ASN A 12 26.75 20.32 12.30
N LYS A 13 25.54 20.88 12.25
CA LYS A 13 24.72 21.06 13.43
C LYS A 13 24.04 19.71 13.67
N LYS A 14 24.69 18.84 14.45
CA LYS A 14 24.05 17.69 15.08
C LYS A 14 22.80 18.22 15.78
N ARG A 15 21.62 18.03 15.17
CA ARG A 15 20.36 18.13 15.90
C ARG A 15 20.46 17.07 16.99
N GLN A 16 20.39 17.54 18.22
CA GLN A 16 20.29 16.71 19.40
C GLN A 16 19.21 15.66 19.13
N THR A 17 19.63 14.41 19.10
CA THR A 17 18.76 13.25 19.10
C THR A 17 17.79 13.43 20.26
N ALA A 18 16.51 13.61 19.94
CA ALA A 18 15.44 13.40 20.89
C ALA A 18 15.69 12.05 21.56
N ARG A 19 15.45 11.98 22.87
CA ARG A 19 15.42 10.74 23.66
C ARG A 19 14.88 9.61 22.78
N SER A 20 15.58 8.50 22.71
CA SER A 20 14.93 7.24 22.34
C SER A 20 13.83 7.03 23.37
N GLU A 21 12.62 7.47 23.05
CA GLU A 21 11.45 6.89 23.68
C GLU A 21 11.62 5.39 23.48
N ASP A 22 11.59 4.64 24.59
CA ASP A 22 11.61 3.18 24.57
C ASP A 22 10.35 2.72 23.84
N PHE A 23 10.42 2.74 22.52
CA PHE A 23 9.29 2.45 21.66
C PHE A 23 9.05 0.95 21.76
N ILE A 24 7.98 0.57 22.45
CA ILE A 24 7.67 -0.82 22.79
C ILE A 24 7.65 -1.70 21.53
N MET A 25 7.13 -1.21 20.39
CA MET A 25 7.17 -1.91 19.11
C MET A 25 6.82 -1.02 17.92
N LYS A 26 7.73 -0.83 16.93
CA LYS A 26 7.57 0.04 15.73
C LYS A 26 6.27 -0.25 14.96
N PRO A 27 5.55 0.77 14.43
CA PRO A 27 4.34 0.53 13.62
C PRO A 27 4.62 -0.22 12.31
N SER A 28 5.88 -0.23 11.86
CA SER A 28 6.33 -1.01 10.72
C SER A 28 6.54 -2.49 11.04
N VAL A 29 6.48 -2.90 12.30
CA VAL A 29 6.47 -4.33 12.66
C VAL A 29 5.12 -4.89 12.23
N ASP A 30 5.16 -5.95 11.43
CA ASP A 30 3.98 -6.60 10.82
C ASP A 30 2.80 -6.77 11.80
N TRP A 31 3.07 -7.40 12.95
CA TRP A 31 2.05 -7.61 13.97
C TRP A 31 1.45 -6.30 14.50
N CYS A 32 2.29 -5.29 14.78
CA CYS A 32 1.83 -3.99 15.26
C CYS A 32 1.00 -3.27 14.20
N PHE A 33 1.44 -3.32 12.94
CA PHE A 33 0.70 -2.75 11.82
C PHE A 33 -0.70 -3.36 11.69
N LYS A 34 -0.77 -4.69 11.67
CA LYS A 34 -2.04 -5.44 11.61
C LYS A 34 -2.96 -5.11 12.78
N GLU A 35 -2.41 -4.97 13.98
CA GLU A 35 -3.19 -4.65 15.17
C GLU A 35 -3.69 -3.19 15.18
N LEU A 36 -2.89 -2.25 14.68
CA LEU A 36 -3.33 -0.88 14.42
C LEU A 36 -4.48 -0.86 13.40
N MET A 37 -4.40 -1.67 12.35
CA MET A 37 -5.45 -1.77 11.33
C MET A 37 -6.70 -2.51 11.82
N ARG A 38 -6.66 -3.27 12.92
CA ARG A 38 -7.88 -3.84 13.55
C ARG A 38 -8.74 -2.77 14.19
N ASN A 39 -8.14 -1.70 14.72
CA ASN A 39 -8.89 -0.57 15.25
C ASN A 39 -9.63 0.19 14.12
N PRO A 40 -10.97 0.25 14.12
CA PRO A 40 -11.73 0.85 13.02
C PRO A 40 -11.45 2.33 12.81
N LYS A 41 -11.19 3.08 13.89
CA LYS A 41 -10.89 4.52 13.80
C LYS A 41 -9.52 4.76 13.16
N THR A 42 -8.51 3.98 13.55
CA THR A 42 -7.17 4.03 12.97
C THR A 42 -7.20 3.64 11.50
N ARG A 43 -7.83 2.51 11.17
CA ARG A 43 -7.96 2.01 9.79
C ARG A 43 -8.67 3.01 8.88
N LYS A 44 -9.81 3.55 9.34
CA LYS A 44 -10.57 4.57 8.62
C LYS A 44 -9.74 5.83 8.34
N GLY A 45 -9.02 6.33 9.35
CA GLY A 45 -8.13 7.47 9.17
C GLY A 45 -6.98 7.19 8.19
N PHE A 46 -6.41 6.00 8.26
CA PHE A 46 -5.33 5.58 7.36
C PHE A 46 -5.81 5.51 5.90
N ILE A 47 -6.96 4.86 5.66
CA ILE A 47 -7.59 4.77 4.32
C ILE A 47 -7.95 6.14 3.78
N ALA A 48 -8.50 7.03 4.62
CA ALA A 48 -8.84 8.40 4.19
C ALA A 48 -7.61 9.16 3.67
N VAL A 49 -6.46 9.04 4.35
CA VAL A 49 -5.19 9.62 3.88
C VAL A 49 -4.74 9.02 2.55
N LEU A 50 -4.82 7.70 2.40
CA LEU A 50 -4.44 7.01 1.17
C LEU A 50 -5.28 7.44 -0.04
N LEU A 51 -6.59 7.60 0.17
CA LEU A 51 -7.55 8.02 -0.85
C LEU A 51 -7.64 9.55 -1.01
N GLN A 52 -6.91 10.32 -0.19
CA GLN A 52 -6.90 11.79 -0.18
C GLN A 52 -8.30 12.40 0.04
N VAL A 53 -9.09 11.78 0.90
CA VAL A 53 -10.43 12.25 1.31
C VAL A 53 -10.44 12.52 2.81
N LYS A 54 -11.48 13.19 3.30
CA LYS A 54 -11.66 13.36 4.74
C LYS A 54 -12.12 12.04 5.37
N PRO A 55 -11.74 11.74 6.62
CA PRO A 55 -12.22 10.54 7.32
C PRO A 55 -13.74 10.44 7.36
N GLU A 56 -14.46 11.55 7.42
CA GLU A 56 -15.92 11.57 7.44
C GLU A 56 -16.56 11.07 6.13
N GLU A 57 -15.81 11.07 5.02
CA GLU A 57 -16.25 10.58 3.71
C GLU A 57 -16.06 9.05 3.56
N ILE A 58 -15.31 8.42 4.45
CA ILE A 58 -15.18 6.96 4.51
C ILE A 58 -16.27 6.42 5.42
N ASP A 59 -17.18 5.60 4.92
CA ASP A 59 -18.21 4.96 5.75
C ASP A 59 -17.61 3.79 6.56
N GLU A 60 -18.32 2.66 6.61
CA GLU A 60 -17.86 1.45 7.27
C GLU A 60 -16.69 0.83 6.51
N THR A 61 -15.74 0.30 7.28
CA THR A 61 -14.60 -0.47 6.76
C THR A 61 -14.63 -1.85 7.39
N ILE A 62 -14.80 -2.88 6.56
CA ILE A 62 -14.91 -4.27 7.01
C ILE A 62 -13.59 -4.96 6.74
N LEU A 63 -13.03 -5.67 7.73
CA LEU A 63 -11.88 -6.54 7.51
C LEU A 63 -12.36 -7.86 6.93
N LEU A 64 -11.79 -8.24 5.79
CA LEU A 64 -12.02 -9.51 5.12
C LEU A 64 -10.95 -10.52 5.51
N GLU A 65 -11.10 -11.76 5.06
CA GLU A 65 -10.05 -12.76 5.18
C GLU A 65 -8.83 -12.33 4.37
N ASN A 66 -7.67 -12.44 5.01
CA ASN A 66 -6.38 -12.10 4.42
C ASN A 66 -5.88 -13.16 3.43
N GLU A 67 -6.52 -14.33 3.40
CA GLU A 67 -6.15 -15.42 2.51
C GLU A 67 -7.08 -15.44 1.31
N LEU A 68 -6.54 -15.18 0.12
CA LEU A 68 -7.30 -15.29 -1.11
C LEU A 68 -7.49 -16.78 -1.45
N PRO A 69 -8.73 -17.21 -1.78
CA PRO A 69 -9.05 -18.61 -1.99
C PRO A 69 -8.28 -19.22 -3.15
N LYS A 70 -8.09 -20.54 -3.09
CA LYS A 70 -7.60 -21.36 -4.22
C LYS A 70 -8.78 -22.13 -4.80
N GLU A 71 -8.85 -22.25 -6.13
CA GLU A 71 -9.83 -23.14 -6.78
C GLU A 71 -9.27 -24.56 -6.97
N ALA A 72 -7.94 -24.69 -7.08
CA ALA A 72 -7.22 -25.96 -7.16
C ALA A 72 -5.99 -25.98 -6.25
N GLU A 73 -5.50 -27.17 -5.91
CA GLU A 73 -4.43 -27.31 -4.90
C GLU A 73 -3.10 -26.73 -5.39
N GLU A 74 -2.83 -26.88 -6.68
CA GLU A 74 -1.67 -26.38 -7.42
C GLU A 74 -1.62 -24.85 -7.55
N GLU A 75 -2.72 -24.16 -7.28
CA GLU A 75 -2.74 -22.70 -7.37
C GLU A 75 -1.89 -22.04 -6.30
N LYS A 76 -1.27 -20.92 -6.67
CA LYS A 76 -0.63 -20.05 -5.69
C LYS A 76 -1.71 -19.41 -4.81
N LYS A 77 -1.54 -19.52 -3.49
CA LYS A 77 -2.35 -18.81 -2.49
C LYS A 77 -1.89 -17.36 -2.41
N GLY A 78 -2.84 -16.41 -2.49
CA GLY A 78 -2.59 -15.01 -2.16
C GLY A 78 -2.74 -14.80 -0.67
N ILE A 79 -1.77 -14.16 -0.03
CA ILE A 79 -1.82 -13.83 1.39
C ILE A 79 -1.57 -12.34 1.49
N LEU A 80 -2.52 -11.64 2.07
CA LEU A 80 -2.57 -10.21 2.26
C LEU A 80 -2.27 -9.87 3.72
N ASP A 81 -1.73 -8.69 3.97
CA ASP A 81 -1.51 -8.20 5.33
C ASP A 81 -2.80 -7.68 5.96
N VAL A 82 -3.50 -6.81 5.24
CA VAL A 82 -4.75 -6.19 5.68
C VAL A 82 -5.70 -6.05 4.50
N HIS A 83 -6.71 -6.90 4.45
CA HIS A 83 -7.74 -6.87 3.43
C HIS A 83 -9.00 -6.14 3.93
N VAL A 84 -9.36 -5.03 3.28
CA VAL A 84 -10.47 -4.16 3.69
C VAL A 84 -11.50 -4.05 2.58
N CYS A 85 -12.78 -4.14 2.93
CA CYS A 85 -13.90 -3.78 2.06
C CYS A 85 -14.55 -2.48 2.55
N LEU A 86 -14.75 -1.53 1.63
CA LEU A 86 -15.51 -0.31 1.88
C LEU A 86 -17.01 -0.54 1.64
N ALA A 87 -17.85 0.38 2.12
CA ALA A 87 -19.31 0.29 2.00
C ALA A 87 -19.84 0.21 0.56
N ASP A 88 -19.12 0.78 -0.42
CA ASP A 88 -19.47 0.75 -1.85
C ASP A 88 -18.97 -0.53 -2.58
N GLY A 89 -18.27 -1.39 -1.85
CA GLY A 89 -17.69 -2.65 -2.30
C GLY A 89 -16.25 -2.55 -2.80
N VAL A 90 -15.62 -1.38 -2.77
CA VAL A 90 -14.19 -1.25 -3.10
C VAL A 90 -13.37 -2.09 -2.13
N GLN A 91 -12.46 -2.90 -2.66
CA GLN A 91 -11.53 -3.71 -1.86
C GLN A 91 -10.14 -3.08 -1.84
N ILE A 92 -9.51 -3.06 -0.68
CA ILE A 92 -8.19 -2.48 -0.46
C ILE A 92 -7.30 -3.53 0.22
N ASP A 93 -6.18 -3.84 -0.41
CA ASP A 93 -5.06 -4.56 0.19
C ASP A 93 -4.02 -3.55 0.68
N ILE A 94 -3.59 -3.67 1.94
CA ILE A 94 -2.57 -2.79 2.53
C ILE A 94 -1.42 -3.62 3.08
N GLU A 95 -0.28 -3.57 2.38
CA GLU A 95 0.93 -4.32 2.69
C GLU A 95 1.97 -3.44 3.41
N MET A 96 2.51 -3.92 4.53
CA MET A 96 3.62 -3.30 5.24
C MET A 96 4.89 -4.11 5.00
N GLN A 97 5.73 -3.65 4.08
CA GLN A 97 6.91 -4.41 3.66
C GLN A 97 8.21 -3.75 4.15
N VAL A 98 8.78 -4.34 5.20
CA VAL A 98 10.03 -3.85 5.80
C VAL A 98 11.26 -4.34 5.04
N PHE A 99 11.24 -5.59 4.59
CA PHE A 99 12.36 -6.22 3.90
C PHE A 99 12.20 -6.15 2.40
N TYR A 100 13.29 -5.94 1.68
CA TYR A 100 13.28 -5.96 0.21
C TYR A 100 12.79 -7.32 -0.32
N VAL A 101 11.96 -7.25 -1.36
CA VAL A 101 11.47 -8.42 -2.10
C VAL A 101 11.76 -8.16 -3.57
N GLU A 102 12.49 -9.08 -4.21
CA GLU A 102 12.95 -8.93 -5.59
C GLU A 102 11.79 -8.86 -6.59
N TYR A 103 10.77 -9.69 -6.40
CA TYR A 103 9.59 -9.82 -7.27
C TYR A 103 8.37 -9.06 -6.72
N TRP A 104 8.60 -7.87 -6.17
CA TRP A 104 7.54 -7.10 -5.51
C TRP A 104 6.40 -6.75 -6.46
N ASP A 105 6.71 -6.31 -7.68
CA ASP A 105 5.70 -5.92 -8.66
C ASP A 105 4.84 -7.11 -9.12
N GLU A 106 5.44 -8.27 -9.34
CA GLU A 106 4.74 -9.48 -9.73
C GLU A 106 3.82 -9.94 -8.61
N ARG A 107 4.27 -9.87 -7.35
CA ARG A 107 3.43 -10.16 -6.18
C ARG A 107 2.25 -9.19 -6.08
N LEU A 108 2.51 -7.90 -6.26
CA LEU A 108 1.49 -6.86 -6.24
C LEU A 108 0.41 -7.09 -7.29
N LEU A 109 0.83 -7.30 -8.54
CA LEU A 109 -0.07 -7.56 -9.65
C LEU A 109 -0.84 -8.87 -9.46
N PHE A 110 -0.19 -9.91 -8.94
CA PHE A 110 -0.82 -11.18 -8.62
C PHE A 110 -1.93 -11.02 -7.56
N CYS A 111 -1.61 -10.40 -6.42
CA CYS A 111 -2.58 -10.19 -5.34
C CYS A 111 -3.74 -9.30 -5.80
N LEU A 112 -3.46 -8.19 -6.49
CA LEU A 112 -4.47 -7.29 -7.03
C LEU A 112 -5.42 -8.00 -8.00
N SER A 113 -4.86 -8.77 -8.95
CA SER A 113 -5.63 -9.50 -9.94
C SER A 113 -6.47 -10.62 -9.32
N LYS A 114 -5.91 -11.36 -8.36
CA LYS A 114 -6.63 -12.43 -7.66
C LYS A 114 -7.73 -11.89 -6.75
N MET A 115 -7.52 -10.74 -6.09
CA MET A 115 -8.55 -10.04 -5.32
C MET A 115 -9.70 -9.57 -6.23
N TYR A 116 -9.38 -9.00 -7.39
CA TYR A 116 -10.40 -8.57 -8.37
C TYR A 116 -11.19 -9.75 -8.95
N ALA A 117 -10.50 -10.79 -9.43
CA ALA A 117 -11.14 -11.98 -10.00
C ALA A 117 -11.96 -12.77 -8.97
N GLY A 118 -11.55 -12.78 -7.70
CA GLY A 118 -12.26 -13.49 -6.62
C GLY A 118 -13.63 -12.93 -6.25
N GLN A 119 -13.99 -11.75 -6.77
CA GLN A 119 -15.30 -11.12 -6.51
C GLN A 119 -16.45 -11.74 -7.32
N ILE A 120 -16.15 -12.49 -8.37
CA ILE A 120 -17.15 -12.99 -9.33
C ILE A 120 -17.17 -14.51 -9.39
N LYS A 121 -18.36 -15.07 -9.58
CA LYS A 121 -18.62 -16.50 -9.76
C LYS A 121 -19.18 -16.79 -11.15
N ALA A 122 -19.11 -18.06 -11.54
CA ALA A 122 -19.68 -18.52 -12.81
C ALA A 122 -21.17 -18.15 -12.94
N GLY A 123 -21.52 -17.51 -14.06
CA GLY A 123 -22.88 -17.08 -14.36
C GLY A 123 -23.23 -15.66 -13.89
N GLU A 124 -22.38 -15.00 -13.11
CA GLU A 124 -22.59 -13.62 -12.70
C GLU A 124 -22.18 -12.61 -13.78
N SER A 125 -22.80 -11.43 -13.74
CA SER A 125 -22.44 -10.35 -14.65
C SER A 125 -21.15 -9.68 -14.20
N TYR A 126 -20.23 -9.40 -15.12
CA TYR A 126 -19.02 -8.59 -14.84
C TYR A 126 -19.30 -7.20 -14.25
N ARG A 127 -20.54 -6.70 -14.35
CA ARG A 127 -20.96 -5.44 -13.73
C ARG A 127 -20.92 -5.44 -12.19
N ILE A 128 -20.81 -6.61 -11.56
CA ILE A 128 -20.68 -6.68 -10.10
C ILE A 128 -19.27 -6.35 -9.61
N LEU A 129 -18.27 -6.45 -10.49
CA LEU A 129 -16.88 -6.24 -10.13
C LEU A 129 -16.69 -4.82 -9.59
N LYS A 130 -16.02 -4.75 -8.45
CA LYS A 130 -15.68 -3.51 -7.76
C LYS A 130 -14.19 -3.27 -7.85
N LYS A 131 -13.85 -1.98 -7.82
CA LYS A 131 -12.48 -1.53 -7.84
C LYS A 131 -11.66 -2.16 -6.72
N CYS A 132 -10.46 -2.58 -7.08
CA CYS A 132 -9.45 -3.07 -6.16
C CYS A 132 -8.29 -2.07 -6.07
N ILE A 133 -7.78 -1.85 -4.87
CA ILE A 133 -6.63 -0.96 -4.62
C ILE A 133 -5.58 -1.75 -3.86
N GLN A 134 -4.37 -1.78 -4.40
CA GLN A 134 -3.20 -2.28 -3.68
C GLN A 134 -2.43 -1.08 -3.11
N VAL A 135 -2.13 -1.13 -1.82
CA VAL A 135 -1.33 -0.15 -1.11
C VAL A 135 -0.04 -0.79 -0.61
N SER A 136 1.09 -0.21 -1.00
CA SER A 136 2.42 -0.65 -0.59
C SER A 136 3.06 0.37 0.34
N VAL A 137 3.24 0.01 1.61
CA VAL A 137 4.03 0.79 2.57
C VAL A 137 5.41 0.16 2.70
N LEU A 138 6.41 0.76 2.05
CA LEU A 138 7.73 0.16 1.87
C LEU A 138 8.79 0.85 2.76
N ASN A 139 9.62 0.05 3.42
CA ASN A 139 10.79 0.53 4.17
C ASN A 139 12.10 0.33 3.41
N PHE A 140 12.03 0.32 2.08
CA PHE A 140 13.17 0.21 1.18
C PHE A 140 12.94 1.09 -0.05
N GLU A 141 14.04 1.43 -0.71
CA GLU A 141 14.01 2.24 -1.92
C GLU A 141 13.51 1.40 -3.10
N ARG A 142 12.32 1.74 -3.61
CA ARG A 142 11.73 1.10 -4.79
C ARG A 142 11.99 1.87 -6.08
N PHE A 143 12.12 3.20 -6.00
CA PHE A 143 12.28 4.09 -7.15
C PHE A 143 13.54 4.92 -6.96
N PRO A 144 14.71 4.45 -7.43
CA PRO A 144 15.99 5.10 -7.15
C PRO A 144 16.23 6.39 -7.94
N ASP A 145 15.36 6.69 -8.91
CA ASP A 145 15.53 7.82 -9.82
C ASP A 145 15.07 9.16 -9.21
N ASP A 146 14.35 9.14 -8.09
CA ASP A 146 13.92 10.36 -7.39
C ASP A 146 13.49 10.11 -5.92
N ASP A 147 13.33 11.20 -5.15
CA ASP A 147 13.02 11.16 -3.71
C ASP A 147 11.50 11.18 -3.36
N PHE A 148 10.59 10.97 -4.33
CA PHE A 148 9.14 10.98 -4.08
C PHE A 148 8.71 9.73 -3.27
N CYS A 149 8.13 9.99 -2.10
CA CYS A 149 7.68 8.97 -1.14
C CYS A 149 6.22 8.51 -1.30
N TYR A 150 5.46 9.13 -2.21
CA TYR A 150 4.07 8.78 -2.50
C TYR A 150 3.87 8.74 -4.01
N ARG A 151 3.35 7.62 -4.51
CA ARG A 151 3.05 7.41 -5.93
C ARG A 151 1.75 6.65 -6.08
N THR A 152 1.05 6.94 -7.17
CA THR A 152 -0.13 6.18 -7.60
C THR A 152 0.13 5.65 -9.00
N VAL A 153 -0.04 4.35 -9.17
CA VAL A 153 0.08 3.67 -10.47
C VAL A 153 -1.31 3.22 -10.90
N HIS A 154 -1.59 3.32 -12.20
CA HIS A 154 -2.89 2.95 -12.79
C HIS A 154 -2.68 2.06 -14.01
N PHE A 155 -3.64 1.18 -14.28
CA PHE A 155 -3.76 0.61 -15.62
C PHE A 155 -4.12 1.72 -16.62
N TRP A 156 -3.53 1.65 -17.81
CA TRP A 156 -3.53 2.74 -18.76
C TRP A 156 -3.77 2.25 -20.18
N ASP A 157 -4.67 2.90 -20.90
CA ASP A 157 -4.84 2.75 -22.34
C ASP A 157 -3.86 3.69 -23.04
N GLU A 158 -2.79 3.13 -23.58
CA GLU A 158 -1.69 3.87 -24.21
C GLU A 158 -2.15 4.67 -25.42
N MET A 159 -2.99 4.08 -26.29
CA MET A 159 -3.42 4.72 -27.52
C MET A 159 -4.39 5.87 -27.25
N ALA A 160 -5.33 5.68 -26.33
CA ALA A 160 -6.30 6.71 -25.99
C ALA A 160 -5.79 7.72 -24.97
N GLY A 161 -4.63 7.46 -24.34
CA GLY A 161 -4.06 8.34 -23.32
C GLY A 161 -4.97 8.52 -22.11
N LYS A 162 -5.67 7.46 -21.70
CA LYS A 162 -6.64 7.50 -20.60
C LYS A 162 -6.39 6.40 -19.58
N LYS A 163 -6.71 6.68 -18.32
CA LYS A 163 -6.73 5.65 -17.27
C LYS A 163 -7.78 4.61 -17.62
N TYR A 164 -7.44 3.34 -17.43
CA TYR A 164 -8.46 2.33 -17.33
C TYR A 164 -9.22 2.57 -16.02
N THR A 165 -10.52 2.77 -16.13
CA THR A 165 -11.42 2.96 -14.99
C THR A 165 -12.37 1.78 -14.98
N ASP A 166 -12.22 0.93 -13.97
CA ASP A 166 -13.22 -0.05 -13.57
C ASP A 166 -14.39 0.60 -12.83
#